data_AF-A0A656GHR3-F1
#
_entry.id   AF-A0A656GHR3-F1
#
_cell.length_a   1.000
_cell.length_b   1.000
_cell.length_c   1.000
_cell.angle_alpha   90.00
_cell.angle_beta   90.00
_cell.angle_gamma   90.00
#
_symmetry.space_group_name_H-M   'P 1'
#
loop_
_entity.id
_entity.type
_entity.pdbx_description
1 polymer ?
#
loop_
_entity_poly.entity_id
_entity_poly.type
_entity_poly.pdbx_seq_one_letter_code
_entity_poly.pdbx_strand_id
1 'polypeptide(L)'
;MVNDTFSIGLTGAGSSDNRNALAVVGLQTAKTVGVTNGGVGTSLSGAYADLVSVVGTLAGQGKSDVTASAAVVAQAKSARDSVSGVSLDEEAANLIKYQQYYTASSQIIKAAQTIFSTLINSL
;
A
#
# COMPACT_ATOMS: atom_id res chain seq x y z
N MET A 1 71.77 1.42 23.76
CA MET A 1 70.94 2.41 23.04
C MET A 1 71.79 3.01 21.94
N VAL A 2 71.17 3.47 20.86
CA VAL A 2 71.79 4.09 19.67
C VAL A 2 72.19 3.08 18.60
N ASN A 3 71.30 2.83 17.63
CA ASN A 3 71.54 3.16 16.21
C ASN A 3 70.35 2.78 15.29
N ASP A 4 69.09 2.92 15.73
CA ASP A 4 67.95 2.74 14.83
C ASP A 4 67.71 4.06 14.10
N THR A 5 68.06 4.09 12.82
CA THR A 5 67.78 5.23 11.94
C THR A 5 66.63 4.86 11.02
N PHE A 6 65.50 5.56 11.16
CA PHE A 6 64.38 5.47 10.23
C PHE A 6 64.46 6.64 9.27
N SER A 7 64.48 6.35 7.96
CA SER A 7 64.42 7.38 6.91
C SER A 7 63.02 7.39 6.30
N ILE A 8 62.41 8.57 6.28
CA ILE A 8 61.14 8.84 5.62
C ILE A 8 61.41 9.89 4.54
N GLY A 9 61.24 9.51 3.28
CA GLY A 9 61.38 10.38 2.12
C GLY A 9 60.15 10.29 1.22
N LEU A 10 59.84 11.37 0.52
CA LEU A 10 58.80 11.38 -0.51
C LEU A 10 59.20 10.43 -1.65
N THR A 11 58.24 9.69 -2.18
CA THR A 11 58.43 8.91 -3.40
C THR A 11 58.68 9.87 -4.57
N GLY A 12 59.72 9.60 -5.36
CA GLY A 12 60.10 10.45 -6.49
C GLY A 12 59.00 10.53 -7.56
N ALA A 13 59.04 11.57 -8.41
CA ALA A 13 58.12 11.71 -9.53
C ALA A 13 58.21 10.48 -10.46
N GLY A 14 57.05 9.87 -10.80
CA GLY A 14 57.00 8.64 -11.58
C GLY A 14 57.18 7.34 -10.78
N SER A 15 57.19 7.40 -9.44
CA SER A 15 57.25 6.23 -8.59
C SER A 15 56.08 5.26 -8.83
N SER A 16 56.39 3.97 -9.01
CA SER A 16 55.40 2.88 -9.06
C SER A 16 54.91 2.42 -7.68
N ASP A 17 55.24 3.17 -6.62
CA ASP A 17 54.78 2.90 -5.26
C ASP A 17 53.27 3.14 -5.15
N ASN A 18 52.51 2.06 -5.00
CA ASN A 18 51.05 2.07 -4.89
C ASN A 18 50.56 1.76 -3.47
N ARG A 19 51.41 1.87 -2.43
CA ARG A 19 51.05 1.51 -1.04
C ARG A 19 49.82 2.28 -0.52
N ASN A 20 49.69 3.58 -0.84
CA ASN A 20 48.51 4.36 -0.46
C ASN A 20 47.25 3.88 -1.21
N ALA A 21 47.37 3.53 -2.50
CA ALA A 21 46.25 2.99 -3.26
C ALA A 21 45.82 1.62 -2.72
N LEU A 22 46.77 0.75 -2.37
CA LEU A 22 46.52 -0.53 -1.69
C LEU A 22 45.86 -0.32 -0.33
N ALA A 23 46.27 0.69 0.44
CA ALA A 23 45.65 1.03 1.72
C ALA A 23 44.19 1.47 1.54
N VAL A 24 43.89 2.28 0.52
CA VAL A 24 42.52 2.69 0.19
C VAL A 24 41.67 1.49 -0.25
N VAL A 25 42.20 0.57 -1.05
CA VAL A 25 41.49 -0.68 -1.40
C VAL A 25 41.25 -1.54 -0.15
N GLY A 26 42.22 -1.59 0.77
CA GLY A 26 42.09 -2.30 2.04
C GLY A 26 40.97 -1.77 2.93
N LEU A 27 40.62 -0.48 2.84
CA LEU A 27 39.51 0.10 3.59
C LEU A 27 38.15 -0.48 3.19
N GLN A 28 38.00 -1.03 1.98
CA GLN A 28 36.75 -1.64 1.54
C GLN A 28 36.34 -2.82 2.44
N THR A 29 37.31 -3.61 2.89
CA THR A 29 37.11 -4.80 3.74
C THR A 29 37.42 -4.54 5.21
N ALA A 30 38.12 -3.44 5.52
CA ALA A 30 38.38 -3.03 6.89
C ALA A 30 37.08 -2.76 7.64
N LYS A 31 37.01 -3.24 8.89
CA LYS A 31 35.83 -3.16 9.76
C LYS A 31 35.72 -1.81 10.46
N THR A 32 35.57 -0.75 9.69
CA THR A 32 35.61 0.64 10.19
C THR A 32 34.23 1.25 10.41
N VAL A 33 33.16 0.67 9.87
CA VAL A 33 31.81 1.24 9.94
C VAL A 33 31.11 0.78 11.22
N GLY A 34 30.47 1.71 11.93
CA GLY A 34 29.65 1.40 13.13
C GLY A 34 30.44 1.04 14.39
N VAL A 35 31.75 1.29 14.42
CA VAL A 35 32.60 1.04 15.60
C VAL A 35 32.17 1.96 16.74
N THR A 36 31.65 1.37 17.83
CA THR A 36 31.27 2.10 19.05
C THR A 36 31.86 1.37 20.26
N ASN A 37 32.48 2.12 21.19
CA ASN A 37 33.01 1.61 22.48
C ASN A 37 33.85 0.31 22.39
N GLY A 38 34.79 0.23 21.45
CA GLY A 38 35.69 -0.93 21.30
C GLY A 38 35.05 -2.18 20.69
N GLY A 39 33.81 -2.08 20.18
CA GLY A 39 33.17 -3.14 19.42
C GLY A 39 33.78 -3.34 18.02
N VAL A 40 33.55 -4.52 17.45
CA VAL A 40 33.98 -4.84 16.08
C VAL A 40 32.99 -4.21 15.09
N GLY A 41 33.47 -3.30 14.24
CA GLY A 41 32.65 -2.69 13.17
C GLY A 41 32.35 -3.66 12.02
N THR A 42 31.64 -3.17 11.01
CA THR A 42 31.43 -3.87 9.74
C THR A 42 32.27 -3.23 8.63
N SER A 43 32.50 -3.97 7.55
CA SER A 43 33.16 -3.41 6.37
C SER A 43 32.22 -2.45 5.64
N LEU A 44 32.79 -1.57 4.81
CA LEU A 44 31.97 -0.66 4.01
C LEU A 44 31.01 -1.40 3.08
N SER A 45 31.46 -2.52 2.50
CA SER A 45 30.62 -3.41 1.69
C SER A 45 29.52 -4.11 2.50
N GLY A 46 29.83 -4.52 3.74
CA GLY A 46 28.86 -5.16 4.64
C GLY A 46 27.76 -4.19 5.07
N ALA A 47 28.13 -3.00 5.54
CA ALA A 47 27.18 -1.96 5.90
C ALA A 47 26.25 -1.60 4.72
N TYR A 48 26.79 -1.50 3.51
CA TYR A 48 25.98 -1.22 2.32
C TYR A 48 25.00 -2.36 2.03
N ALA A 49 25.45 -3.61 2.06
CA ALA A 49 24.58 -4.77 1.86
C ALA A 49 23.45 -4.84 2.90
N ASP A 50 23.78 -4.57 4.18
CA ASP A 50 22.81 -4.53 5.28
C ASP A 50 21.77 -3.42 5.04
N LEU A 51 22.21 -2.23 4.66
CA LEU A 51 21.31 -1.10 4.35
C LEU A 51 20.36 -1.44 3.20
N VAL A 52 20.88 -2.01 2.11
CA VAL A 52 20.05 -2.42 0.97
C VAL A 52 19.05 -3.51 1.39
N SER A 53 19.48 -4.47 2.21
CA SER A 53 18.62 -5.53 2.74
C SER A 53 17.49 -4.97 3.61
N VAL A 54 17.80 -4.02 4.51
CA VAL A 54 16.81 -3.35 5.36
C VAL A 54 15.80 -2.59 4.52
N VAL A 55 16.26 -1.80 3.53
CA VAL A 55 15.37 -1.06 2.63
C VAL A 55 14.47 -2.01 1.83
N GLY A 56 15.04 -3.09 1.29
CA GLY A 56 14.29 -4.11 0.54
C GLY A 56 13.22 -4.80 1.39
N THR A 57 13.58 -5.15 2.63
CA THR A 57 12.66 -5.76 3.60
C THR A 57 11.53 -4.80 3.94
N LEU A 58 11.84 -3.53 4.25
CA LEU A 58 10.83 -2.52 4.58
C LEU A 58 9.90 -2.24 3.40
N ALA A 59 10.43 -2.19 2.17
CA ALA A 59 9.63 -2.02 0.97
C ALA A 59 8.69 -3.22 0.73
N GLY A 60 9.19 -4.44 0.91
CA GLY A 60 8.38 -5.67 0.82
C GLY A 60 7.27 -5.73 1.86
N GLN A 61 7.58 -5.33 3.11
CA GLN A 61 6.60 -5.23 4.18
C GLN A 61 5.52 -4.19 3.83
N GLY A 62 5.91 -2.98 3.43
CA GLY A 62 4.96 -1.93 3.07
C GLY A 62 4.03 -2.32 1.91
N LYS A 63 4.53 -3.05 0.92
CA LYS A 63 3.70 -3.60 -0.17
C LYS A 63 2.64 -4.58 0.34
N SER A 64 3.02 -5.43 1.29
CA SER A 64 2.14 -6.42 1.91
C SER A 64 1.07 -5.74 2.77
N ASP A 65 1.46 -4.73 3.55
CA ASP A 65 0.56 -3.95 4.40
C ASP A 65 -0.49 -3.19 3.60
N VAL A 66 -0.10 -2.60 2.47
CA VAL A 66 -1.04 -1.93 1.54
C VAL A 66 -2.06 -2.94 0.99
N THR A 67 -1.61 -4.13 0.61
CA THR A 67 -2.48 -5.18 0.08
C THR A 67 -3.47 -5.67 1.14
N ALA A 68 -3.00 -5.92 2.36
CA ALA A 68 -3.85 -6.31 3.48
C ALA A 68 -4.87 -5.22 3.84
N SER A 69 -4.43 -3.95 3.91
CA SER A 69 -5.30 -2.82 4.20
C SER A 69 -6.38 -2.63 3.12
N ALA A 70 -6.01 -2.79 1.85
CA ALA A 70 -6.97 -2.73 0.75
C ALA A 70 -8.04 -3.84 0.85
N ALA A 71 -7.65 -5.05 1.23
CA ALA A 71 -8.59 -6.16 1.45
C ALA A 71 -9.55 -5.86 2.62
N VAL A 72 -9.04 -5.30 3.73
CA VAL A 72 -9.87 -4.90 4.88
C VAL A 72 -10.86 -3.80 4.48
N VAL A 73 -10.42 -2.79 3.73
CA VAL A 73 -11.31 -1.73 3.23
C VAL A 73 -12.39 -2.28 2.31
N ALA A 74 -12.02 -3.18 1.38
CA ALA A 74 -12.98 -3.81 0.47
C ALA A 74 -14.02 -4.64 1.25
N GLN A 75 -13.59 -5.39 2.27
CA GLN A 75 -14.48 -6.16 3.12
C GLN A 75 -15.42 -5.26 3.93
N ALA A 76 -14.90 -4.20 4.53
CA ALA A 76 -15.70 -3.23 5.29
C ALA A 76 -16.73 -2.53 4.40
N LYS A 77 -16.34 -2.16 3.17
CA LYS A 77 -17.25 -1.57 2.18
C LYS A 77 -18.35 -2.56 1.79
N SER A 78 -17.99 -3.81 1.51
CA SER A 78 -18.96 -4.86 1.16
C SER A 78 -19.94 -5.14 2.30
N ALA A 79 -19.46 -5.18 3.54
CA ALA A 79 -20.32 -5.35 4.72
C ALA A 79 -21.28 -4.16 4.90
N ARG A 80 -20.79 -2.93 4.71
CA ARG A 80 -21.61 -1.71 4.75
C ARG A 80 -22.67 -1.72 3.64
N ASP A 81 -22.27 -2.04 2.42
CA ASP A 81 -23.16 -2.09 1.25
C ASP A 81 -24.18 -3.25 1.40
N SER A 82 -23.87 -4.33 2.12
CA SER A 82 -24.83 -5.41 2.38
C SER A 82 -25.94 -5.04 3.36
N VAL A 83 -25.70 -4.09 4.28
CA VAL A 83 -26.68 -3.67 5.30
C VAL A 83 -27.40 -2.40 4.89
N SER A 84 -26.69 -1.48 4.25
CA SER A 84 -27.18 -0.13 3.93
C SER A 84 -27.12 0.18 2.43
N GLY A 85 -26.72 -0.76 1.60
CA GLY A 85 -26.76 -0.61 0.15
C GLY A 85 -28.18 -0.76 -0.36
N VAL A 86 -28.49 0.05 -1.37
CA VAL A 86 -29.74 -0.01 -2.11
C VAL A 86 -29.51 -0.89 -3.33
N SER A 87 -30.31 -1.95 -3.46
CA SER A 87 -30.29 -2.79 -4.66
C SER A 87 -31.20 -2.17 -5.72
N LEU A 88 -30.61 -1.69 -6.83
CA LEU A 88 -31.37 -1.09 -7.93
C LEU A 88 -32.38 -2.08 -8.54
N ASP A 89 -32.08 -3.38 -8.52
CA ASP A 89 -33.01 -4.40 -9.00
C ASP A 89 -34.22 -4.56 -8.06
N GLU A 90 -33.98 -4.48 -6.74
CA GLU A 90 -35.06 -4.52 -5.75
C GLU A 90 -35.90 -3.23 -5.78
N GLU A 91 -35.27 -2.07 -5.95
CA GLU A 91 -35.98 -0.81 -6.17
C GLU A 91 -36.80 -0.84 -7.48
N ALA A 92 -36.24 -1.37 -8.57
CA ALA A 92 -36.96 -1.51 -9.84
C ALA A 92 -38.14 -2.48 -9.74
N ALA A 93 -37.97 -3.61 -9.05
CA ALA A 93 -39.06 -4.55 -8.79
C ALA A 93 -40.17 -3.91 -7.93
N ASN A 94 -39.80 -3.17 -6.88
CA ASN A 94 -40.74 -2.41 -6.06
C ASN A 94 -41.45 -1.32 -6.87
N LEU A 95 -40.73 -0.63 -7.74
CA LEU A 95 -41.29 0.40 -8.63
C LEU A 95 -42.32 -0.19 -9.60
N ILE A 96 -42.04 -1.34 -10.22
CA ILE A 96 -43.01 -2.05 -11.07
C ILE A 96 -44.23 -2.48 -10.25
N LYS A 97 -44.02 -3.00 -9.04
CA LYS A 97 -45.12 -3.38 -8.13
C LYS A 97 -46.00 -2.18 -7.78
N TYR A 98 -45.41 -1.02 -7.49
CA TYR A 98 -46.16 0.21 -7.24
C TYR A 98 -46.93 0.70 -8.48
N GLN A 99 -46.35 0.58 -9.68
CA GLN A 99 -47.06 0.89 -10.93
C GLN A 99 -48.27 -0.03 -11.17
N GLN A 100 -48.13 -1.33 -10.87
CA GLN A 100 -49.24 -2.28 -10.96
C GLN A 100 -50.34 -1.95 -9.96
N TYR A 101 -50.02 -1.65 -8.71
CA TYR A 101 -51.00 -1.22 -7.72
C TYR A 101 -51.70 0.07 -8.09
N TYR A 102 -50.98 1.04 -8.66
CA TYR A 102 -51.57 2.27 -9.16
C TYR A 102 -52.57 2.00 -10.30
N THR A 103 -52.21 1.11 -11.24
CA THR A 103 -53.08 0.69 -12.35
C THR A 103 -54.33 -0.05 -11.83
N ALA A 104 -54.17 -0.96 -10.87
CA ALA A 104 -55.29 -1.65 -10.24
C ALA A 104 -56.23 -0.67 -9.50
N SER A 105 -55.65 0.27 -8.74
CA SER A 105 -56.43 1.28 -8.00
C SER A 105 -57.22 2.18 -8.94
N SER A 106 -56.64 2.57 -10.08
CA SER A 106 -57.35 3.36 -11.09
C SER A 106 -58.48 2.59 -11.78
N GLN A 107 -58.35 1.27 -11.97
CA GLN A 107 -59.46 0.43 -12.44
C GLN A 107 -60.58 0.31 -11.40
N ILE A 108 -60.26 0.20 -10.11
CA ILE A 108 -61.26 0.21 -9.04
C ILE A 108 -62.04 1.53 -9.03
N ILE A 109 -61.35 2.67 -9.19
CA ILE A 109 -62.00 3.99 -9.28
C ILE A 109 -62.94 4.06 -10.49
N LYS A 110 -62.51 3.55 -11.66
CA LYS A 110 -63.37 3.49 -12.85
C LYS A 110 -64.61 2.62 -12.64
N ALA A 111 -64.45 1.46 -12.00
CA ALA A 111 -65.58 0.59 -11.66
C ALA A 111 -66.55 1.30 -10.70
N ALA A 112 -66.03 1.97 -9.66
CA ALA A 112 -66.85 2.75 -8.73
C ALA A 112 -67.59 3.90 -9.43
N GLN A 113 -66.93 4.66 -10.31
CA GLN A 113 -67.56 5.71 -11.13
C GLN A 113 -68.67 5.15 -12.02
N THR A 114 -68.47 3.96 -12.59
CA THR A 114 -69.48 3.28 -13.41
C THR A 114 -70.69 2.92 -12.56
N ILE A 115 -70.50 2.33 -11.38
CA ILE A 115 -71.58 1.98 -10.45
C ILE A 115 -72.36 3.24 -10.04
N PHE A 116 -71.66 4.31 -9.65
CA PHE A 116 -72.28 5.59 -9.30
C PHE A 116 -73.11 6.16 -10.45
N SER A 117 -72.57 6.15 -11.67
CA SER A 117 -73.26 6.67 -12.85
C SER A 117 -74.50 5.85 -13.20
N THR A 118 -74.44 4.52 -13.07
CA THR A 118 -75.60 3.64 -13.28
C THR A 118 -76.69 3.88 -12.25
N LEU A 119 -76.34 4.07 -10.98
CA LEU A 119 -77.31 4.37 -9.92
C LEU A 119 -77.99 5.73 -10.13
N ILE A 120 -77.24 6.76 -10.54
CA ILE A 120 -77.79 8.10 -10.82
C ILE A 120 -78.71 8.10 -12.05
N ASN A 121 -78.37 7.35 -13.11
CA ASN A 121 -79.19 7.30 -14.34
C ASN A 121 -80.38 6.33 -14.26
N SER A 122 -80.45 5.48 -13.23
CA SER A 122 -81.57 4.55 -13.02
C SER A 122 -82.68 5.11 -12.09
N LEU A 123 -82.55 6.38 -11.67
CA LEU A 123 -83.54 7.16 -10.95
C LEU A 123 -84.23 8.15 -11.91
#